data_AF-A0A830V5B7-F1
#
_entry.id   AF-A0A830V5B7-F1
#
_cell.length_a   1.000
_cell.length_b   1.000
_cell.length_c   1.000
_cell.angle_alpha   90.00
_cell.angle_beta   90.00
_cell.angle_gamma   90.00
#
_symmetry.space_group_name_H-M   'P 1'
#
loop_
_entity.id
_entity.type
_entity.pdbx_description
1 polymer ?
#
loop_
_entity_poly.entity_id
_entity_poly.type
_entity_poly.pdbx_seq_one_letter_code
_entity_poly.pdbx_strand_id
1 'polypeptide(L)'
;NPFANITDIDQSAERVRDQLSVMASPNGNLDEVHEGLLLQAVRASWLAKENRARIDDVVDFLKNASDSEQYAESPTIRSRLDEMIVLLDQYTANGTYGQYFNSDEPSLRDDAKMVVLELGGLEDRPSLLVAVMFSLIIYIENRMYRTPRNLKKLNVIDEGWRLLDFKNHKVGEFIEKGYRTARRHTGAYITITQNIVDFDSDKASSAARAAWGNSSYKIILKQSAKEFAKYNQLYPDQFLPLQRDMIGKFGAAKDQWFSSFLLQVENHSSWHRLFVDPLSRAMYSSDGPDFEFVQQKRKEGLSIHEAVWQLAWKKSGPEMASLEAWLEEHEKYRSVA
;
A
#
# COMPACT_ATOMS: atom_id res chain seq x y z
N ASN A 1 -7.44 14.57 -4.40
CA ASN A 1 -6.96 15.95 -4.29
C ASN A 1 -5.62 15.98 -3.56
N PRO A 2 -4.52 16.33 -4.26
CA PRO A 2 -3.17 16.48 -3.68
C PRO A 2 -3.06 17.48 -2.52
N PHE A 3 -3.95 18.48 -2.47
CA PHE A 3 -3.87 19.59 -1.51
C PHE A 3 -4.71 19.36 -0.23
N ALA A 4 -5.57 18.35 -0.22
CA ALA A 4 -6.64 18.27 0.77
C ALA A 4 -6.17 18.12 2.23
N ASN A 5 -5.02 17.46 2.44
CA ASN A 5 -4.48 17.17 3.78
C ASN A 5 -3.18 17.97 4.08
N ILE A 6 -2.98 19.10 3.39
CA ILE A 6 -1.83 19.97 3.68
C ILE A 6 -2.15 20.81 4.91
N THR A 7 -1.27 20.77 5.89
CA THR A 7 -1.34 21.62 7.09
C THR A 7 -0.31 22.75 7.08
N ASP A 8 0.80 22.54 6.39
CA ASP A 8 1.92 23.47 6.26
C ASP A 8 2.48 23.33 4.84
N ILE A 9 2.32 24.38 4.04
CA ILE A 9 2.74 24.39 2.63
C ILE A 9 4.26 24.46 2.49
N ASP A 10 4.98 25.12 3.40
CA ASP A 10 6.45 25.24 3.31
C ASP A 10 7.10 23.87 3.49
N GLN A 11 6.50 23.01 4.32
CA GLN A 11 6.97 21.64 4.51
C GLN A 11 6.44 20.63 3.47
N SER A 12 5.44 21.01 2.67
CA SER A 12 4.68 20.05 1.83
C SER A 12 4.71 20.35 0.34
N ALA A 13 5.00 21.59 -0.06
CA ALA A 13 4.97 22.04 -1.46
C ALA A 13 5.90 21.20 -2.34
N GLU A 14 7.09 20.87 -1.84
CA GLU A 14 8.04 20.00 -2.54
C GLU A 14 7.45 18.62 -2.81
N ARG A 15 6.72 18.03 -1.86
CA ARG A 15 6.11 16.71 -2.03
C ARG A 15 4.96 16.75 -3.01
N VAL A 16 4.14 17.80 -2.96
CA VAL A 16 3.04 17.99 -3.93
C VAL A 16 3.60 18.22 -5.32
N ARG A 17 4.66 19.02 -5.47
CA ARG A 17 5.42 19.15 -6.72
C ARG A 17 5.93 17.79 -7.18
N ASP A 18 6.53 16.98 -6.31
CA ASP A 18 7.04 15.66 -6.68
C ASP A 18 5.93 14.72 -7.16
N GLN A 19 4.77 14.76 -6.50
CA GLN A 19 3.59 14.03 -6.93
C GLN A 19 3.15 14.47 -8.33
N LEU A 20 2.98 15.78 -8.55
CA LEU A 20 2.54 16.31 -9.84
C LEU A 20 3.58 16.06 -10.95
N SER A 21 4.87 16.13 -10.64
CA SER A 21 5.95 15.82 -11.57
C SER A 21 5.88 14.36 -12.02
N VAL A 22 5.63 13.43 -11.09
CA VAL A 22 5.47 12.02 -11.44
C VAL A 22 4.14 11.74 -12.16
N MET A 23 3.06 12.45 -11.81
CA MET A 23 1.79 12.36 -12.56
C MET A 23 1.97 12.79 -14.01
N ALA A 24 2.67 13.91 -14.23
CA ALA A 24 2.97 14.44 -15.56
C ALA A 24 3.95 13.54 -16.32
N SER A 25 5.02 13.07 -15.68
CA SER A 25 6.05 12.25 -16.31
C SER A 25 6.54 11.12 -15.38
N PRO A 26 5.87 9.95 -15.40
CA PRO A 26 6.22 8.83 -14.54
C PRO A 26 7.66 8.30 -14.71
N ASN A 27 8.22 8.49 -15.91
CA ASN A 27 9.56 8.07 -16.28
C ASN A 27 10.64 9.11 -15.98
N GLY A 28 10.27 10.27 -15.42
CA GLY A 28 11.23 11.29 -14.99
C GLY A 28 11.78 12.17 -16.12
N ASN A 29 10.96 12.53 -17.11
CA ASN A 29 11.41 13.41 -18.21
C ASN A 29 11.43 14.90 -17.82
N LEU A 30 10.94 15.27 -16.63
CA LEU A 30 10.92 16.65 -16.16
C LEU A 30 12.25 17.00 -15.49
N ASP A 31 12.92 18.02 -16.02
CA ASP A 31 14.19 18.55 -15.48
C ASP A 31 13.98 19.50 -14.28
N GLU A 32 15.07 19.97 -13.68
CA GLU A 32 15.05 20.88 -12.51
C GLU A 32 14.29 22.18 -12.77
N VAL A 33 14.24 22.65 -14.03
CA VAL A 33 13.51 23.87 -14.40
C VAL A 33 12.01 23.60 -14.36
N HIS A 34 11.55 22.46 -14.88
CA HIS A 34 10.16 22.03 -14.73
C HIS A 34 9.78 21.90 -13.26
N GLU A 35 10.63 21.27 -12.45
CA GLU A 35 10.38 21.11 -11.01
C GLU A 35 10.29 22.47 -10.28
N GLY A 36 11.12 23.44 -10.66
CA GLY A 36 11.07 24.81 -10.12
C GLY A 36 9.78 25.57 -10.49
N LEU A 37 9.36 25.51 -11.76
CA LEU A 37 8.13 26.13 -12.24
C LEU A 37 6.89 25.47 -11.61
N LEU A 38 6.88 24.15 -11.51
CA LEU A 38 5.79 23.40 -10.89
C LEU A 38 5.68 23.71 -9.39
N LEU A 39 6.79 23.89 -8.70
CA LEU A 39 6.80 24.30 -7.29
C LEU A 39 6.17 25.69 -7.08
N GLN A 40 6.46 26.64 -7.99
CA GLN A 40 5.82 27.96 -7.97
C GLN A 40 4.30 27.84 -8.14
N ALA A 41 3.86 27.03 -9.11
CA ALA A 41 2.45 26.80 -9.38
C ALA A 41 1.73 26.14 -8.20
N VAL A 42 2.35 25.14 -7.57
CA VAL A 42 1.83 24.47 -6.36
C VAL A 42 1.64 25.46 -5.21
N ARG A 43 2.67 26.28 -4.93
CA ARG A 43 2.60 27.28 -3.85
C ARG A 43 1.52 28.33 -4.14
N ALA A 44 1.47 28.87 -5.35
CA ALA A 44 0.47 29.85 -5.73
C ALA A 44 -0.96 29.29 -5.63
N SER A 45 -1.17 28.06 -6.08
CA SER A 45 -2.46 27.38 -6.00
C SER A 45 -2.92 27.20 -4.54
N TRP A 46 -2.03 26.74 -3.67
CA TRP A 46 -2.36 26.59 -2.24
C TRP A 46 -2.53 27.94 -1.54
N LEU A 47 -1.72 28.96 -1.84
CA LEU A 47 -1.92 30.30 -1.25
C LEU A 47 -3.27 30.92 -1.65
N ALA A 48 -3.79 30.59 -2.82
CA ALA A 48 -5.07 31.11 -3.30
C ALA A 48 -6.29 30.36 -2.72
N LYS A 49 -6.19 29.04 -2.52
CA LYS A 49 -7.34 28.18 -2.21
C LYS A 49 -7.15 27.22 -1.03
N GLU A 50 -5.98 27.23 -0.42
CA GLU A 50 -5.57 26.33 0.67
C GLU A 50 -5.90 24.86 0.31
N ASN A 51 -6.57 24.13 1.20
CA ASN A 51 -6.89 22.72 1.01
C ASN A 51 -7.98 22.47 -0.04
N ARG A 52 -8.57 23.53 -0.60
CA ARG A 52 -9.49 23.48 -1.75
C ARG A 52 -8.78 23.65 -3.09
N ALA A 53 -7.46 23.91 -3.10
CA ALA A 53 -6.68 23.91 -4.33
C ALA A 53 -6.76 22.54 -5.02
N ARG A 54 -6.67 22.53 -6.35
CA ARG A 54 -6.80 21.36 -7.21
C ARG A 54 -5.72 21.35 -8.30
N ILE A 55 -5.68 20.27 -9.07
CA ILE A 55 -4.78 20.19 -10.23
C ILE A 55 -5.19 21.22 -11.29
N ASP A 56 -6.48 21.50 -11.41
CA ASP A 56 -7.01 22.59 -12.26
C ASP A 56 -6.31 23.93 -11.96
N ASP A 57 -6.15 24.28 -10.68
CA ASP A 57 -5.52 25.54 -10.26
C ASP A 57 -4.04 25.61 -10.64
N VAL A 58 -3.34 24.48 -10.54
CA VAL A 58 -1.94 24.37 -10.95
C VAL A 58 -1.83 24.56 -12.46
N VAL A 59 -2.69 23.88 -13.24
CA VAL A 59 -2.70 23.99 -14.69
C VAL A 59 -3.07 25.39 -15.15
N ASP A 60 -4.04 26.03 -14.50
CA ASP A 60 -4.44 27.41 -14.80
C ASP A 60 -3.30 28.40 -14.49
N PHE A 61 -2.58 28.21 -13.38
CA PHE A 61 -1.39 28.99 -13.09
C PHE A 61 -0.33 28.83 -14.19
N LEU A 62 -0.05 27.59 -14.62
CA LEU A 62 0.94 27.32 -15.66
C LEU A 62 0.55 27.96 -17.01
N LYS A 63 -0.74 27.91 -17.39
CA LYS A 63 -1.27 28.58 -18.59
C LYS A 63 -1.06 30.09 -18.53
N ASN A 64 -1.46 30.72 -17.42
CA ASN A 64 -1.28 32.14 -17.20
C ASN A 64 0.20 32.56 -17.21
N ALA A 65 1.08 31.72 -16.65
CA ALA A 65 2.52 31.94 -16.72
C ALA A 65 3.03 31.85 -18.17
N SER A 66 2.57 30.86 -18.95
CA SER A 66 2.96 30.71 -20.37
C SER A 66 2.56 31.93 -21.19
N ASP A 67 1.39 32.53 -20.91
CA ASP A 67 0.89 33.71 -21.59
C ASP A 67 1.45 35.05 -21.07
N SER A 68 2.22 35.04 -19.97
CA SER A 68 2.71 36.26 -19.32
C SER A 68 3.84 36.97 -20.08
N GLU A 69 3.91 38.30 -19.94
CA GLU A 69 5.02 39.10 -20.47
C GLU A 69 6.38 38.70 -19.88
N GLN A 70 6.39 38.17 -18.65
CA GLN A 70 7.61 37.74 -17.96
C GLN A 70 8.40 36.70 -18.76
N TYR A 71 7.71 35.80 -19.47
CA TYR A 71 8.33 34.72 -20.25
C TYR A 71 8.17 34.90 -21.76
N ALA A 72 7.68 36.06 -22.23
CA ALA A 72 7.44 36.32 -23.65
C ALA A 72 8.70 36.12 -24.51
N GLU A 73 9.86 36.59 -24.02
CA GLU A 73 11.17 36.47 -24.69
C GLU A 73 11.93 35.18 -24.32
N SER A 74 11.29 34.24 -23.61
CA SER A 74 11.90 32.98 -23.15
C SER A 74 11.20 31.76 -23.75
N PRO A 75 11.37 31.50 -25.06
CA PRO A 75 10.66 30.41 -25.75
C PRO A 75 10.92 29.03 -25.13
N THR A 76 12.12 28.81 -24.58
CA THR A 76 12.46 27.55 -23.91
C THR A 76 11.75 27.36 -22.57
N ILE A 77 11.36 28.43 -21.87
CA ILE A 77 10.55 28.33 -20.65
C ILE A 77 9.08 28.09 -21.00
N ARG A 78 8.57 28.80 -22.02
CA ARG A 78 7.21 28.58 -22.53
C ARG A 78 6.98 27.14 -22.98
N SER A 79 7.91 26.58 -23.76
CA SER A 79 7.85 25.16 -24.16
C SER A 79 7.73 24.21 -22.96
N ARG A 80 8.49 24.45 -21.89
CA ARG A 80 8.41 23.62 -20.67
C ARG A 80 7.08 23.76 -19.93
N LEU A 81 6.53 24.97 -19.88
CA LEU A 81 5.20 25.21 -19.32
C LEU A 81 4.14 24.45 -20.13
N ASP A 82 4.20 24.55 -21.46
CA ASP A 82 3.28 23.88 -22.38
C ASP A 82 3.35 22.36 -22.25
N GLU A 83 4.55 21.78 -22.13
CA GLU A 83 4.76 20.36 -21.85
C GLU A 83 4.05 19.92 -20.56
N MET A 84 4.22 20.65 -19.45
CA MET A 84 3.54 20.33 -18.19
C MET A 84 2.03 20.49 -18.28
N ILE A 85 1.53 21.53 -18.98
CA ILE A 85 0.11 21.76 -19.19
C ILE A 85 -0.51 20.56 -19.91
N VAL A 86 0.09 20.13 -21.03
CA VAL A 86 -0.39 18.97 -21.80
C VAL A 86 -0.39 17.69 -20.95
N LEU A 87 0.67 17.46 -20.17
CA LEU A 87 0.81 16.24 -19.38
C LEU A 87 -0.14 16.21 -18.17
N LEU A 88 -0.39 17.35 -17.52
CA LEU A 88 -1.26 17.44 -16.35
C LEU A 88 -2.76 17.54 -16.71
N ASP A 89 -3.10 17.94 -17.95
CA ASP A 89 -4.48 18.12 -18.41
C ASP A 89 -5.36 16.89 -18.17
N GLN A 90 -4.83 15.68 -18.39
CA GLN A 90 -5.54 14.41 -18.15
C GLN A 90 -5.99 14.21 -16.69
N TYR A 91 -5.40 14.93 -15.74
CA TYR A 91 -5.72 14.88 -14.32
C TYR A 91 -6.49 16.12 -13.86
N THR A 92 -6.90 17.03 -14.74
CA THR A 92 -7.84 18.14 -14.43
C THR A 92 -9.26 17.61 -14.31
N ALA A 93 -10.22 18.42 -13.84
CA ALA A 93 -11.60 17.99 -13.61
C ALA A 93 -12.27 17.40 -14.87
N ASN A 94 -11.90 17.89 -16.05
CA ASN A 94 -12.42 17.43 -17.34
C ASN A 94 -11.55 16.34 -18.00
N GLY A 95 -10.40 16.01 -17.41
CA GLY A 95 -9.48 15.01 -17.92
C GLY A 95 -9.89 13.58 -17.60
N THR A 96 -9.31 12.61 -18.32
CA THR A 96 -9.58 11.16 -18.20
C THR A 96 -9.50 10.64 -16.76
N TYR A 97 -8.60 11.20 -15.94
CA TYR A 97 -8.37 10.79 -14.55
C TYR A 97 -8.86 11.83 -13.53
N GLY A 98 -9.57 12.87 -13.96
CA GLY A 98 -10.04 13.95 -13.09
C GLY A 98 -10.79 13.48 -11.85
N GLN A 99 -11.66 12.47 -12.02
CA GLN A 99 -12.45 11.89 -10.94
C GLN A 99 -11.62 11.31 -9.77
N TYR A 100 -10.36 10.94 -10.00
CA TYR A 100 -9.49 10.37 -8.96
C TYR A 100 -8.77 11.46 -8.15
N PHE A 101 -8.47 12.60 -8.77
CA PHE A 101 -7.56 13.59 -8.20
C PHE A 101 -8.21 14.95 -7.91
N ASN A 102 -9.36 15.28 -8.51
CA ASN A 102 -10.07 16.55 -8.28
C ASN A 102 -11.43 16.35 -7.62
N SER A 103 -11.40 16.09 -6.31
CA SER A 103 -12.59 16.04 -5.46
C SER A 103 -12.46 17.03 -4.32
N ASP A 104 -13.58 17.67 -3.94
CA ASP A 104 -13.70 18.43 -2.68
C ASP A 104 -13.76 17.52 -1.46
N GLU A 105 -14.12 16.26 -1.67
CA GLU A 105 -14.24 15.24 -0.64
C GLU A 105 -13.16 14.18 -0.86
N PRO A 106 -11.98 14.32 -0.24
CA PRO A 106 -10.91 13.34 -0.37
C PRO A 106 -11.30 12.02 0.34
N SER A 107 -11.13 10.89 -0.34
CA SER A 107 -11.35 9.57 0.27
C SER A 107 -10.35 9.27 1.40
N LEU A 108 -9.13 9.82 1.31
CA LEU A 108 -8.06 9.67 2.29
C LEU A 108 -8.17 10.75 3.37
N ARG A 109 -9.11 10.58 4.31
CA ARG A 109 -9.36 11.54 5.38
C ARG A 109 -8.34 11.44 6.52
N ASP A 110 -8.04 12.56 7.16
CA ASP A 110 -7.10 12.61 8.30
C ASP A 110 -7.61 11.96 9.58
N ASP A 111 -8.93 11.76 9.72
CA ASP A 111 -9.53 11.08 10.86
C ASP A 111 -9.60 9.55 10.69
N ALA A 112 -9.25 9.04 9.51
CA ALA A 112 -9.30 7.62 9.21
C ALA A 112 -8.31 6.82 10.09
N LYS A 113 -8.85 5.81 10.79
CA LYS A 113 -8.08 4.89 11.66
C LYS A 113 -7.65 3.62 10.93
N MET A 114 -8.39 3.23 9.90
CA MET A 114 -8.10 2.09 9.03
C MET A 114 -8.39 2.52 7.60
N VAL A 115 -7.40 2.33 6.73
CA VAL A 115 -7.51 2.61 5.30
C VAL A 115 -7.08 1.34 4.58
N VAL A 116 -7.97 0.81 3.75
CA VAL A 116 -7.72 -0.35 2.89
C VAL A 116 -7.84 0.14 1.46
N LEU A 117 -6.84 -0.18 0.65
CA LEU A 117 -6.74 0.30 -0.72
C LEU A 117 -6.60 -0.88 -1.66
N GLU A 118 -7.62 -1.10 -2.47
CA GLU A 118 -7.64 -2.16 -3.47
C GLU A 118 -7.06 -1.63 -4.79
N LEU A 119 -5.89 -2.13 -5.16
CA LEU A 119 -5.17 -1.69 -6.38
C LEU A 119 -5.46 -2.57 -7.60
N GLY A 120 -6.12 -3.73 -7.44
CA GLY A 120 -6.36 -4.68 -8.53
C GLY A 120 -7.12 -4.09 -9.71
N GLY A 121 -8.09 -3.20 -9.46
CA GLY A 121 -8.84 -2.52 -10.52
C GLY A 121 -8.05 -1.47 -11.32
N LEU A 122 -6.81 -1.15 -10.91
CA LEU A 122 -5.95 -0.16 -11.56
C LEU A 122 -4.81 -0.81 -12.38
N GLU A 123 -4.71 -2.13 -12.38
CA GLU A 123 -3.60 -2.85 -13.02
C GLU A 123 -3.49 -2.58 -14.52
N ASP A 124 -4.61 -2.45 -15.22
CA ASP A 124 -4.65 -2.19 -16.66
C ASP A 124 -4.36 -0.71 -17.01
N ARG A 125 -4.09 0.15 -16.01
CA ARG A 125 -3.91 1.60 -16.16
C ARG A 125 -2.60 2.04 -15.47
N PRO A 126 -1.43 1.74 -16.06
CA PRO A 126 -0.13 1.93 -15.40
C PRO A 126 0.15 3.39 -15.01
N SER A 127 -0.21 4.37 -15.85
CA SER A 127 -0.01 5.80 -15.52
C SER A 127 -0.86 6.24 -14.33
N LEU A 128 -2.13 5.83 -14.29
CA LEU A 128 -3.02 6.08 -13.16
C LEU A 128 -2.53 5.39 -11.89
N LEU A 129 -2.05 4.14 -12.00
CA LEU A 129 -1.48 3.41 -10.88
C LEU A 129 -0.31 4.20 -10.25
N VAL A 130 0.61 4.75 -11.05
CA VAL A 130 1.72 5.56 -10.53
C VAL A 130 1.19 6.78 -9.77
N ALA A 131 0.24 7.52 -10.34
CA ALA A 131 -0.32 8.72 -9.74
C ALA A 131 -1.03 8.42 -8.40
N VAL A 132 -1.81 7.33 -8.34
CA VAL A 132 -2.46 6.86 -7.11
C VAL A 132 -1.39 6.48 -6.10
N MET A 133 -0.38 5.72 -6.50
CA MET A 133 0.71 5.29 -5.61
C MET A 133 1.42 6.47 -4.94
N PHE A 134 1.77 7.52 -5.66
CA PHE A 134 2.39 8.71 -5.05
C PHE A 134 1.46 9.41 -4.06
N SER A 135 0.17 9.47 -4.35
CA SER A 135 -0.83 10.01 -3.43
C SER A 135 -0.86 9.20 -2.12
N LEU A 136 -0.76 7.87 -2.22
CA LEU A 136 -0.69 6.98 -1.07
C LEU A 136 0.60 7.16 -0.26
N ILE A 137 1.73 7.31 -0.94
CA ILE A 137 3.03 7.56 -0.31
C ILE A 137 2.98 8.82 0.55
N ILE A 138 2.50 9.94 -0.01
CA ILE A 138 2.38 11.21 0.72
C ILE A 138 1.42 11.07 1.90
N TYR A 139 0.28 10.40 1.68
CA TYR A 139 -0.67 10.13 2.75
C TYR A 139 -0.03 9.31 3.88
N ILE A 140 0.62 8.19 3.56
CA ILE A 140 1.30 7.33 4.54
C ILE A 140 2.41 8.10 5.25
N GLU A 141 3.24 8.88 4.56
CA GLU A 141 4.27 9.69 5.20
C GLU A 141 3.67 10.70 6.19
N ASN A 142 2.61 11.40 5.80
CA ASN A 142 1.93 12.34 6.68
C ASN A 142 1.38 11.62 7.91
N ARG A 143 0.69 10.49 7.71
CA ARG A 143 0.15 9.68 8.81
C ARG A 143 1.23 9.08 9.70
N MET A 144 2.35 8.63 9.13
CA MET A 144 3.43 7.97 9.87
C MET A 144 4.26 8.99 10.68
N TYR A 145 4.65 10.09 10.04
CA TYR A 145 5.69 10.98 10.55
C TYR A 145 5.18 12.31 11.12
N ARG A 146 3.99 12.78 10.72
CA ARG A 146 3.41 14.04 11.20
C ARG A 146 2.33 13.88 12.27
N THR A 147 1.93 12.65 12.58
CA THR A 147 1.06 12.36 13.73
C THR A 147 1.88 12.09 14.99
N PRO A 148 1.31 12.23 16.20
CA PRO A 148 2.03 12.04 17.46
C PRO A 148 2.86 10.75 17.51
N ARG A 149 4.10 10.85 17.98
CA ARG A 149 5.07 9.75 17.93
C ARG A 149 4.70 8.55 18.80
N ASN A 150 3.89 8.74 19.83
CA ASN A 150 3.44 7.70 20.75
C ASN A 150 2.27 6.85 20.19
N LEU A 151 1.66 7.26 19.08
CA LEU A 151 0.59 6.49 18.45
C LEU A 151 1.16 5.29 17.71
N LYS A 152 0.54 4.12 17.90
CA LYS A 152 0.86 2.91 17.13
C LYS A 152 0.31 3.04 15.72
N LYS A 153 1.18 2.85 14.73
CA LYS A 153 0.84 2.99 13.31
C LYS A 153 1.37 1.78 12.55
N LEU A 154 0.60 1.31 11.58
CA LEU A 154 0.98 0.15 10.79
C LEU A 154 0.72 0.45 9.32
N ASN A 155 1.75 0.29 8.49
CA ASN A 155 1.62 0.24 7.04
C ASN A 155 1.80 -1.21 6.59
N VAL A 156 0.80 -1.78 5.92
CA VAL A 156 0.85 -3.14 5.39
C VAL A 156 0.78 -3.08 3.88
N ILE A 157 1.77 -3.68 3.24
CA ILE A 157 1.88 -3.79 1.80
C ILE A 157 1.68 -5.27 1.46
N ASP A 158 0.53 -5.61 0.90
CA ASP A 158 0.21 -6.97 0.44
C ASP A 158 0.46 -7.08 -1.07
N GLU A 159 1.11 -8.18 -1.49
CA GLU A 159 1.54 -8.43 -2.88
C GLU A 159 2.21 -7.21 -3.54
N GLY A 160 3.04 -6.53 -2.75
CA GLY A 160 3.67 -5.28 -3.14
C GLY A 160 4.83 -5.43 -4.10
N TRP A 161 5.10 -6.59 -4.70
CA TRP A 161 6.23 -6.76 -5.61
C TRP A 161 6.18 -5.72 -6.75
N ARG A 162 5.00 -5.28 -7.19
CA ARG A 162 4.87 -4.15 -8.14
C ARG A 162 5.29 -2.81 -7.53
N LEU A 163 5.00 -2.56 -6.25
CA LEU A 163 5.49 -1.38 -5.52
C LEU A 163 7.01 -1.41 -5.36
N LEU A 164 7.55 -2.61 -5.19
CA LEU A 164 8.96 -2.85 -5.05
C LEU A 164 9.67 -2.72 -6.40
N ASP A 165 9.13 -3.26 -7.50
CA ASP A 165 9.70 -3.24 -8.85
C ASP A 165 9.45 -1.93 -9.63
N PHE A 166 8.92 -0.90 -8.97
CA PHE A 166 8.75 0.40 -9.61
C PHE A 166 10.12 0.99 -9.95
N LYS A 167 10.38 1.19 -11.25
CA LYS A 167 11.59 1.86 -11.76
C LYS A 167 11.72 3.33 -11.32
N ASN A 168 10.69 3.88 -10.69
CA ASN A 168 10.71 5.24 -10.20
C ASN A 168 11.50 5.31 -8.88
N HIS A 169 12.66 5.98 -8.94
CA HIS A 169 13.57 6.13 -7.80
C HIS A 169 12.89 6.70 -6.55
N LYS A 170 11.99 7.68 -6.70
CA LYS A 170 11.31 8.35 -5.58
C LYS A 170 10.42 7.37 -4.78
N VAL A 171 9.81 6.36 -5.42
CA VAL A 171 9.03 5.31 -4.73
C VAL A 171 9.93 4.39 -3.91
N GLY A 172 11.06 3.97 -4.49
CA GLY A 172 12.02 3.09 -3.82
C GLY A 172 12.62 3.73 -2.57
N GLU A 173 13.01 5.00 -2.66
CA GLU A 173 13.52 5.79 -1.53
C GLU A 173 12.49 5.93 -0.40
N PHE A 174 11.20 6.12 -0.72
CA PHE A 174 10.14 6.18 0.29
C PHE A 174 10.06 4.88 1.09
N ILE A 175 10.06 3.71 0.43
CA ILE A 175 9.96 2.42 1.11
C ILE A 175 11.20 2.19 1.99
N GLU A 176 12.40 2.46 1.46
CA GLU A 176 13.65 2.33 2.21
C GLU A 176 13.68 3.23 3.45
N LYS A 177 13.28 4.51 3.30
CA LYS A 177 13.14 5.46 4.41
C LYS A 177 12.10 4.97 5.42
N GLY A 178 10.97 4.44 4.93
CA GLY A 178 9.92 3.77 5.71
C GLY A 178 10.50 2.76 6.69
N TYR A 179 11.15 1.74 6.14
CA TYR A 179 11.74 0.64 6.90
C TYR A 179 12.85 1.05 7.87
N ARG A 180 13.61 2.12 7.57
CA ARG A 180 14.67 2.61 8.47
C ARG A 180 14.18 3.50 9.61
N THR A 181 13.12 4.29 9.38
CA THR A 181 12.74 5.39 10.26
C THR A 181 11.45 5.16 11.04
N ALA A 182 10.53 4.30 10.58
CA ALA A 182 9.21 4.09 11.19
C ALA A 182 9.28 3.76 12.69
N ARG A 183 10.29 2.97 13.11
CA ARG A 183 10.51 2.61 14.51
C ARG A 183 10.64 3.80 15.47
N ARG A 184 11.14 4.95 15.00
CA ARG A 184 11.27 6.19 15.79
C ARG A 184 9.93 6.89 16.06
N HIS A 185 8.86 6.43 15.40
CA HIS A 185 7.52 7.03 15.43
C HIS A 185 6.45 6.04 15.91
N THR A 186 6.86 4.99 16.65
CA THR A 186 5.99 3.87 17.08
C THR A 186 5.21 3.28 15.89
N GLY A 187 5.84 3.33 14.71
CA GLY A 187 5.32 2.81 13.46
C GLY A 187 6.00 1.49 13.07
N ALA A 188 5.28 0.67 12.32
CA ALA A 188 5.80 -0.54 11.70
C ALA A 188 5.38 -0.62 10.22
N TYR A 189 6.23 -1.25 9.42
CA TYR A 189 5.97 -1.60 8.04
C TYR A 189 5.97 -3.12 7.92
N ILE A 190 4.98 -3.66 7.24
CA ILE A 190 4.87 -5.09 6.91
C ILE A 190 4.77 -5.16 5.39
N THR A 191 5.58 -6.02 4.77
CA THR A 191 5.41 -6.36 3.35
C THR A 191 5.22 -7.86 3.25
N ILE A 192 4.27 -8.27 2.43
CA ILE A 192 3.88 -9.65 2.20
C ILE A 192 4.09 -9.94 0.71
N THR A 193 4.73 -11.07 0.40
CA THR A 193 4.92 -11.59 -0.96
C THR A 193 4.90 -13.12 -0.93
N GLN A 194 4.67 -13.74 -2.08
CA GLN A 194 4.63 -15.20 -2.21
C GLN A 194 6.02 -15.82 -2.17
N ASN A 195 6.97 -15.22 -2.88
CA ASN A 195 8.28 -15.81 -3.12
C ASN A 195 9.39 -15.05 -2.41
N ILE A 196 10.23 -15.78 -1.68
CA ILE A 196 11.38 -15.20 -1.00
C ILE A 196 12.35 -14.45 -1.94
N VAL A 197 12.46 -14.88 -3.20
CA VAL A 197 13.30 -14.24 -4.22
C VAL A 197 12.87 -12.81 -4.55
N ASP A 198 11.61 -12.46 -4.29
CA ASP A 198 11.10 -11.10 -4.54
C ASP A 198 11.71 -10.09 -3.57
N PHE A 199 12.10 -10.56 -2.37
CA PHE A 199 12.77 -9.76 -1.34
C PHE A 199 14.29 -9.83 -1.44
N ASP A 200 14.81 -11.00 -1.73
CA ASP A 200 16.21 -11.34 -1.52
C ASP A 200 16.81 -11.98 -2.76
N SER A 201 17.01 -11.17 -3.79
CA SER A 201 17.75 -11.57 -4.98
C SER A 201 18.46 -10.39 -5.64
N ASP A 202 19.36 -10.68 -6.57
CA ASP A 202 20.05 -9.62 -7.34
C ASP A 202 19.10 -8.82 -8.22
N LYS A 203 17.91 -9.38 -8.52
CA LYS A 203 16.84 -8.72 -9.26
C LYS A 203 15.83 -8.04 -8.36
N ALA A 204 15.89 -8.27 -7.04
CA ALA A 204 15.03 -7.61 -6.08
C ALA A 204 15.38 -6.12 -6.03
N SER A 205 14.35 -5.29 -5.99
CA SER A 205 14.54 -3.84 -5.96
C SER A 205 15.27 -3.37 -4.70
N SER A 206 15.75 -2.13 -4.73
CA SER A 206 16.34 -1.50 -3.53
C SER A 206 15.35 -1.50 -2.36
N ALA A 207 14.08 -1.21 -2.63
CA ALA A 207 13.00 -1.23 -1.64
C ALA A 207 12.80 -2.63 -1.05
N ALA A 208 12.81 -3.67 -1.88
CA ALA A 208 12.60 -5.05 -1.44
C ALA A 208 13.74 -5.52 -0.53
N ARG A 209 14.99 -5.24 -0.93
CA ARG A 209 16.18 -5.53 -0.13
C ARG A 209 16.21 -4.72 1.17
N ALA A 210 15.75 -3.47 1.13
CA ALA A 210 15.61 -2.65 2.33
C ALA A 210 14.55 -3.22 3.29
N ALA A 211 13.41 -3.67 2.77
CA ALA A 211 12.38 -4.35 3.57
C ALA A 211 12.95 -5.62 4.22
N TRP A 212 13.65 -6.47 3.46
CA TRP A 212 14.26 -7.69 3.96
C TRP A 212 15.36 -7.45 4.99
N GLY A 213 16.25 -6.50 4.73
CA GLY A 213 17.43 -6.24 5.56
C GLY A 213 17.12 -5.48 6.86
N ASN A 214 16.10 -4.62 6.86
CA ASN A 214 15.73 -3.82 8.04
C ASN A 214 14.59 -4.42 8.87
N SER A 215 13.96 -5.51 8.41
CA SER A 215 12.90 -6.18 9.17
C SER A 215 13.48 -7.03 10.29
N SER A 216 13.20 -6.65 11.55
CA SER A 216 13.55 -7.45 12.73
C SER A 216 12.77 -8.75 12.81
N TYR A 217 11.53 -8.77 12.29
CA TYR A 217 10.65 -9.93 12.26
C TYR A 217 10.54 -10.45 10.83
N LYS A 218 10.77 -11.75 10.64
CA LYS A 218 10.51 -12.44 9.38
C LYS A 218 9.66 -13.66 9.65
N ILE A 219 8.52 -13.75 8.96
CA ILE A 219 7.58 -14.87 9.05
C ILE A 219 7.67 -15.60 7.71
N ILE A 220 8.34 -16.76 7.70
CA ILE A 220 8.54 -17.55 6.49
C ILE A 220 7.58 -18.74 6.51
N LEU A 221 6.57 -18.70 5.65
CA LEU A 221 5.57 -19.75 5.48
C LEU A 221 6.06 -20.81 4.49
N LYS A 222 5.18 -21.75 4.12
CA LYS A 222 5.41 -22.70 3.03
C LYS A 222 5.91 -21.98 1.78
N GLN A 223 6.96 -22.53 1.18
CA GLN A 223 7.48 -22.08 -0.11
C GLN A 223 7.31 -23.18 -1.16
N SER A 224 7.32 -22.80 -2.43
CA SER A 224 7.40 -23.75 -3.55
C SER A 224 8.70 -24.57 -3.43
N ALA A 225 8.58 -25.90 -3.42
CA ALA A 225 9.73 -26.78 -3.18
C ALA A 225 10.86 -26.55 -4.22
N LYS A 226 10.48 -26.35 -5.48
CA LYS A 226 11.43 -26.09 -6.58
C LYS A 226 12.12 -24.74 -6.43
N GLU A 227 11.36 -23.69 -6.14
CA GLU A 227 11.90 -22.33 -6.05
C GLU A 227 12.73 -22.14 -4.79
N PHE A 228 12.30 -22.71 -3.66
CA PHE A 228 13.08 -22.68 -2.42
C PHE A 228 14.37 -23.48 -2.53
N ALA A 229 14.36 -24.65 -3.19
CA ALA A 229 15.59 -25.40 -3.46
C ALA A 229 16.58 -24.58 -4.31
N LYS A 230 16.10 -23.95 -5.39
CA LYS A 230 16.92 -23.07 -6.23
C LYS A 230 17.46 -21.86 -5.46
N TYR A 231 16.62 -21.22 -4.65
CA TYR A 231 17.01 -20.09 -3.81
C TYR A 231 18.14 -20.47 -2.85
N ASN A 232 18.03 -21.60 -2.14
CA ASN A 232 19.07 -22.05 -1.20
C ASN A 232 20.39 -22.47 -1.89
N GLN A 233 20.37 -22.78 -3.19
CA GLN A 233 21.60 -22.99 -3.97
C GLN A 233 22.31 -21.67 -4.29
N LEU A 234 21.54 -20.61 -4.59
CA LEU A 234 22.06 -19.28 -4.89
C LEU A 234 22.50 -18.52 -3.64
N TYR A 235 21.78 -18.73 -2.52
CA TYR A 235 21.99 -18.03 -1.25
C TYR A 235 22.22 -19.05 -0.11
N PRO A 236 23.37 -19.77 -0.11
CA PRO A 236 23.65 -20.88 0.79
C PRO A 236 23.96 -20.47 2.22
N ASP A 237 23.92 -19.18 2.57
CA ASP A 237 24.14 -18.71 3.94
C ASP A 237 22.86 -18.12 4.56
N GLN A 238 21.77 -18.01 3.79
CA GLN A 238 20.57 -17.32 4.27
C GLN A 238 19.81 -18.11 5.34
N PHE A 239 19.73 -19.44 5.17
CA PHE A 239 19.06 -20.33 6.10
C PHE A 239 20.01 -21.42 6.58
N LEU A 240 19.98 -21.75 7.86
CA LEU A 240 20.69 -22.91 8.40
C LEU A 240 20.13 -24.22 7.80
N PRO A 241 20.92 -25.30 7.74
CA PRO A 241 20.46 -26.59 7.18
C PRO A 241 19.14 -27.09 7.80
N LEU A 242 19.01 -26.99 9.13
CA LEU A 242 17.77 -27.34 9.83
C LEU A 242 16.59 -26.46 9.41
N GLN A 243 16.83 -25.17 9.16
CA GLN A 243 15.77 -24.27 8.75
C GLN A 243 15.26 -24.61 7.35
N ARG A 244 16.16 -24.97 6.43
CA ARG A 244 15.81 -25.41 5.07
C ARG A 244 14.97 -26.68 5.09
N ASP A 245 15.41 -27.67 5.87
CA ASP A 245 14.70 -28.95 6.00
C ASP A 245 13.28 -28.75 6.56
N MET A 246 13.14 -27.90 7.59
CA MET A 246 11.84 -27.61 8.19
C MET A 246 10.90 -26.83 7.25
N ILE A 247 11.36 -25.75 6.61
CA ILE A 247 10.55 -24.96 5.67
C ILE A 247 10.10 -25.85 4.50
N GLY A 248 10.98 -26.72 4.00
CA GLY A 248 10.67 -27.67 2.93
C GLY A 248 9.59 -28.70 3.30
N LYS A 249 9.30 -28.89 4.58
CA LYS A 249 8.28 -29.81 5.10
C LYS A 249 6.95 -29.14 5.47
N PHE A 250 6.84 -27.81 5.35
CA PHE A 250 5.56 -27.13 5.58
C PHE A 250 4.53 -27.56 4.54
N GLY A 251 3.40 -28.11 5.00
CA GLY A 251 2.31 -28.54 4.12
C GLY A 251 1.36 -27.40 3.76
N ALA A 252 0.46 -27.65 2.81
CA ALA A 252 -0.54 -26.65 2.47
C ALA A 252 -1.53 -26.49 3.63
N ALA A 253 -1.85 -25.24 3.99
CA ALA A 253 -2.74 -24.94 5.10
C ALA A 253 -4.13 -25.57 4.92
N LYS A 254 -4.62 -25.64 3.68
CA LYS A 254 -5.90 -26.30 3.34
C LYS A 254 -5.95 -27.79 3.67
N ASP A 255 -4.81 -28.48 3.59
CA ASP A 255 -4.73 -29.93 3.83
C ASP A 255 -4.48 -30.22 5.31
N GLN A 256 -3.76 -29.32 5.98
CA GLN A 256 -3.33 -29.48 7.37
C GLN A 256 -4.26 -28.81 8.38
N TRP A 257 -5.16 -27.94 7.94
CA TRP A 257 -6.04 -27.10 8.77
C TRP A 257 -5.31 -26.10 9.69
N PHE A 258 -4.01 -25.88 9.47
CA PHE A 258 -3.19 -24.86 10.11
C PHE A 258 -2.06 -24.41 9.17
N SER A 259 -1.57 -23.19 9.38
CA SER A 259 -0.40 -22.68 8.66
C SER A 259 0.86 -22.87 9.50
N SER A 260 1.85 -23.58 8.97
CA SER A 260 3.17 -23.67 9.60
C SER A 260 4.06 -22.52 9.14
N PHE A 261 4.85 -21.96 10.05
CA PHE A 261 5.82 -20.93 9.72
C PHE A 261 7.06 -20.94 10.61
N LEU A 262 8.16 -20.48 10.04
CA LEU A 262 9.36 -20.07 10.76
C LEU A 262 9.18 -18.61 11.17
N LEU A 263 9.33 -18.33 12.47
CA LEU A 263 9.48 -16.98 12.99
C LEU A 263 10.95 -16.71 13.26
N GLN A 264 11.54 -15.77 12.52
CA GLN A 264 12.85 -15.23 12.81
C GLN A 264 12.70 -13.87 13.48
N VAL A 265 13.35 -13.68 14.62
CA VAL A 265 13.45 -12.41 15.32
C VAL A 265 14.93 -12.15 15.57
N GLU A 266 15.51 -11.24 14.78
CA GLU A 266 16.94 -11.00 14.75
C GLU A 266 17.74 -12.30 14.60
N ASN A 267 18.52 -12.69 15.62
CA ASN A 267 19.35 -13.90 15.61
C ASN A 267 18.62 -15.16 16.12
N HIS A 268 17.36 -15.03 16.54
CA HIS A 268 16.58 -16.14 17.09
C HIS A 268 15.59 -16.67 16.06
N SER A 269 15.34 -17.98 16.12
CA SER A 269 14.41 -18.66 15.21
C SER A 269 13.56 -19.64 16.00
N SER A 270 12.27 -19.69 15.69
CA SER A 270 11.31 -20.59 16.31
C SER A 270 10.26 -21.05 15.30
N TRP A 271 9.65 -22.21 15.56
CA TRP A 271 8.72 -22.88 14.66
C TRP A 271 7.31 -22.81 15.24
N HIS A 272 6.34 -22.40 14.43
CA HIS A 272 5.00 -22.13 14.91
C HIS A 272 3.94 -22.73 13.98
N ARG A 273 2.75 -22.92 14.54
CA ARG A 273 1.53 -23.27 13.83
C ARG A 273 0.45 -22.26 14.16
N LEU A 274 -0.12 -21.65 13.13
CA LEU A 274 -1.27 -20.75 13.26
C LEU A 274 -2.55 -21.55 13.02
N PHE A 275 -3.37 -21.61 14.07
CA PHE A 275 -4.74 -22.11 14.01
C PHE A 275 -5.68 -20.91 14.01
N VAL A 276 -6.70 -20.97 13.17
CA VAL A 276 -7.74 -19.95 13.05
C VAL A 276 -9.10 -20.61 13.25
N ASP A 277 -9.99 -19.91 13.95
CA ASP A 277 -11.33 -20.39 14.23
C ASP A 277 -12.15 -20.57 12.92
N PRO A 278 -13.21 -21.39 12.94
CA PRO A 278 -14.02 -21.66 11.75
C PRO A 278 -14.64 -20.41 11.10
N LEU A 279 -14.93 -19.35 11.85
CA LEU A 279 -15.45 -18.09 11.28
C LEU A 279 -14.36 -17.34 10.54
N SER A 280 -13.18 -17.20 11.14
CA SER A 280 -12.01 -16.62 10.48
C SER A 280 -11.64 -17.39 9.21
N ARG A 281 -11.68 -18.73 9.23
CA ARG A 281 -11.44 -19.55 8.03
C ARG A 281 -12.45 -19.30 6.91
N ALA A 282 -13.73 -19.13 7.26
CA ALA A 282 -14.76 -18.80 6.29
C ALA A 282 -14.59 -17.36 5.75
N MET A 283 -14.22 -16.42 6.62
CA MET A 283 -14.02 -15.01 6.27
C MET A 283 -12.84 -14.80 5.34
N TYR A 284 -11.73 -15.51 5.57
CA TYR A 284 -10.50 -15.41 4.78
C TYR A 284 -10.50 -16.30 3.53
N SER A 285 -11.60 -16.99 3.24
CA SER A 285 -11.66 -17.89 2.10
C SER A 285 -11.62 -17.10 0.79
N SER A 286 -10.68 -17.47 -0.09
CA SER A 286 -10.59 -17.01 -1.46
C SER A 286 -11.08 -18.05 -2.47
N ASP A 287 -11.66 -19.16 -2.00
CA ASP A 287 -12.21 -20.20 -2.86
C ASP A 287 -13.43 -19.66 -3.64
N GLY A 288 -13.44 -19.81 -4.96
CA GLY A 288 -14.52 -19.31 -5.82
C GLY A 288 -15.94 -19.72 -5.38
N PRO A 289 -16.21 -21.00 -5.02
CA PRO A 289 -17.52 -21.42 -4.52
C PRO A 289 -17.94 -20.74 -3.21
N ASP A 290 -16.99 -20.41 -2.34
CA ASP A 290 -17.26 -19.73 -1.07
C ASP A 290 -17.60 -18.25 -1.32
N PHE A 291 -16.86 -17.61 -2.22
CA PHE A 291 -17.15 -16.25 -2.66
C PHE A 291 -18.56 -16.15 -3.24
N GLU A 292 -18.92 -17.02 -4.19
CA GLU A 292 -20.25 -17.03 -4.79
C GLU A 292 -21.34 -17.32 -3.75
N PHE A 293 -21.09 -18.20 -2.79
CA PHE A 293 -22.02 -18.45 -1.69
C PHE A 293 -22.28 -17.17 -0.87
N VAL A 294 -21.21 -16.47 -0.47
CA VAL A 294 -21.33 -15.21 0.30
C VAL A 294 -22.06 -14.16 -0.54
N GLN A 295 -21.71 -13.97 -1.81
CA GLN A 295 -22.38 -13.01 -2.69
C GLN A 295 -23.87 -13.32 -2.87
N GLN A 296 -24.23 -14.59 -3.01
CA GLN A 296 -25.62 -15.01 -3.11
C GLN A 296 -26.40 -14.70 -1.82
N LYS A 297 -25.83 -14.97 -0.64
CA LYS A 297 -26.44 -14.59 0.65
C LYS A 297 -26.60 -13.09 0.81
N ARG A 298 -25.64 -12.30 0.34
CA ARG A 298 -25.73 -10.84 0.31
C ARG A 298 -26.87 -10.35 -0.58
N LYS A 299 -27.09 -10.98 -1.74
CA LYS A 299 -28.24 -10.68 -2.63
C LYS A 299 -29.58 -11.06 -2.02
N GLU A 300 -29.61 -12.09 -1.16
CA GLU A 300 -30.77 -12.49 -0.37
C GLU A 300 -31.07 -11.54 0.80
N GLY A 301 -30.25 -10.49 1.00
CA GLY A 301 -30.45 -9.46 2.02
C GLY A 301 -29.70 -9.69 3.33
N LEU A 302 -28.89 -10.75 3.43
CA LEU A 302 -28.10 -11.01 4.64
C LEU A 302 -26.94 -10.02 4.78
N SER A 303 -26.60 -9.71 6.02
CA SER A 303 -25.35 -9.02 6.35
C SER A 303 -24.13 -9.89 5.98
N ILE A 304 -22.96 -9.25 5.83
CA ILE A 304 -21.71 -9.98 5.59
C ILE A 304 -21.40 -10.94 6.74
N HIS A 305 -21.70 -10.56 7.98
CA HIS A 305 -21.47 -11.40 9.15
C HIS A 305 -22.35 -12.65 9.14
N GLU A 306 -23.64 -12.52 8.81
CA GLU A 306 -24.55 -13.67 8.68
C GLU A 306 -24.17 -14.59 7.51
N ALA A 307 -23.76 -14.01 6.38
CA ALA A 307 -23.31 -14.79 5.23
C ALA A 307 -22.04 -15.61 5.54
N VAL A 308 -21.05 -15.00 6.19
CA VAL A 308 -19.82 -15.67 6.65
C VAL A 308 -20.13 -16.72 7.72
N TRP A 309 -21.04 -16.41 8.65
CA TRP A 309 -21.50 -17.36 9.67
C TRP A 309 -22.11 -18.62 9.06
N GLN A 310 -23.03 -18.45 8.09
CA GLN A 310 -23.61 -19.59 7.37
C GLN A 310 -22.57 -20.37 6.57
N LEU A 311 -21.58 -19.68 5.97
CA LEU A 311 -20.48 -20.34 5.28
C LEU A 311 -19.63 -21.18 6.26
N ALA A 312 -19.32 -20.64 7.44
CA ALA A 312 -18.58 -21.34 8.48
C ALA A 312 -19.32 -22.60 8.95
N TRP A 313 -20.64 -22.51 9.17
CA TRP A 313 -21.49 -23.67 9.49
C TRP A 313 -21.49 -24.72 8.36
N LYS A 314 -21.55 -24.27 7.10
CA LYS A 314 -21.49 -25.16 5.94
C LYS A 314 -20.14 -25.90 5.84
N LYS A 315 -19.02 -25.24 6.13
CA LYS A 315 -17.67 -25.82 6.00
C LYS A 315 -17.19 -26.57 7.24
N SER A 316 -17.63 -26.17 8.42
CA SER A 316 -17.03 -26.55 9.70
C SER A 316 -18.09 -26.75 10.80
N GLY A 317 -19.25 -27.31 10.45
CA GLY A 317 -20.39 -27.50 11.37
C GLY A 317 -20.04 -28.07 12.75
N PRO A 318 -19.26 -29.16 12.88
CA PRO A 318 -18.87 -29.68 14.20
C PRO A 318 -18.03 -28.71 15.04
N GLU A 319 -17.11 -27.96 14.41
CA GLU A 319 -16.31 -26.95 15.10
C GLU A 319 -17.16 -25.72 15.47
N MET A 320 -18.09 -25.31 14.61
CA MET A 320 -19.06 -24.24 14.90
C MET A 320 -19.97 -24.60 16.07
N ALA A 321 -20.50 -25.84 16.11
CA ALA A 321 -21.28 -26.32 17.24
C ALA A 321 -20.48 -26.30 18.56
N SER A 322 -19.20 -26.66 18.48
CA SER A 322 -18.29 -26.60 19.64
C SER A 322 -18.03 -25.16 20.09
N LEU A 323 -17.87 -24.24 19.13
CA LEU A 323 -17.68 -22.82 19.38
C LEU A 323 -18.93 -22.17 20.01
N GLU A 324 -20.12 -22.48 19.51
CA GLU A 324 -21.40 -22.01 20.09
C GLU A 324 -21.59 -22.55 21.51
N ALA A 325 -21.37 -23.85 21.73
CA ALA A 325 -21.46 -24.44 23.07
C ALA A 325 -20.49 -23.78 24.06
N TRP A 326 -19.25 -23.48 23.62
CA TRP A 326 -18.27 -22.78 24.43
C TRP A 326 -18.72 -21.34 24.75
N LEU A 327 -19.28 -20.62 23.78
CA LEU A 327 -19.83 -19.28 23.99
C LEU A 327 -21.01 -19.30 24.97
N GLU A 328 -21.95 -20.23 24.84
CA GLU A 328 -23.09 -20.36 25.76
C GLU A 328 -22.66 -20.63 27.22
N GLU A 329 -21.61 -21.45 27.40
CA GLU A 329 -21.04 -21.74 28.71
C GLU A 329 -20.36 -20.50 29.33
N HIS A 330 -19.71 -19.66 28.52
CA HIS A 330 -18.86 -18.56 28.99
C HIS A 330 -19.53 -17.18 28.93
N GLU A 331 -20.58 -16.97 28.13
CA GLU A 331 -21.40 -15.75 28.13
C GLU A 331 -22.31 -15.65 29.36
N LYS A 332 -22.69 -16.80 29.95
CA LYS A 332 -23.36 -16.84 31.27
C LYS A 332 -22.53 -16.17 32.38
N TYR A 333 -21.22 -16.06 32.24
CA TYR A 333 -20.34 -15.41 33.22
C TYR A 333 -20.13 -13.91 32.96
N ARG A 334 -20.44 -13.38 31.77
CA ARG A 334 -20.34 -11.95 31.46
C ARG A 334 -21.57 -11.14 31.88
N SER A 335 -22.71 -11.77 32.10
CA SER A 335 -23.94 -11.10 32.55
C SER A 335 -24.06 -10.96 34.07
N VAL A 336 -23.05 -11.38 34.84
CA VAL A 336 -23.02 -11.33 36.31
C VAL A 336 -21.84 -10.49 36.85
N ALA A 337 -21.16 -9.71 36.01
CA ALA A 337 -20.06 -8.83 36.41
C ALA A 337 -20.38 -7.35 36.15
#